data_AF-A0A8G0B4F6-F1
#
_entry.id   AF-A0A8G0B4F6-F1
#
_cell.length_a   1.000
_cell.length_b   1.000
_cell.length_c   1.000
_cell.angle_alpha   90.00
_cell.angle_beta   90.00
_cell.angle_gamma   90.00
#
_symmetry.space_group_name_H-M   'P 1'
#
loop_
_entity.id
_entity.type
_entity.pdbx_description
1 polymer ?
#
loop_
_entity_poly.entity_id
_entity_poly.type
_entity_poly.pdbx_seq_one_letter_code
_entity_poly.pdbx_strand_id
1 'polypeptide(L)'
;MSKSNYKFERWIPQSQSSWAWRVFKKHNNELLRMLITFDNSHKFTYSNLKEKGANFESEVISYFDSSLKLKGHMNDTKFKNIKEWSNSFNELQNWMNLNALLAMMSNLETYMATVIPLAIESDIGVLYGVSKRIDGIELLKHGKQKNHGIKEMVIGCTKGTWQSRVNTYIKIFDHAPDKLIKNISELDKMQDIRNKIAHAFGRDIESSRANGKITTLPSEKIKNDKLIEFQTTVWQTAKVIDFHLQNSHIGEYLRVLFYHNMQKNLNTTLHKNEKAVILKKRIGKFGDVSAGKEFCQGLVEYYDKL
;
A
#
# COMPACT_ATOMS: atom_id res chain seq x y z
N MET A 1 13.11 29.22 15.70
CA MET A 1 12.21 28.04 15.63
C MET A 1 10.93 28.40 16.37
N SER A 2 9.80 28.54 15.67
CA SER A 2 8.52 28.84 16.33
C SER A 2 8.13 27.70 17.26
N LYS A 3 7.69 28.02 18.48
CA LYS A 3 7.08 27.03 19.38
C LYS A 3 5.74 26.62 18.76
N SER A 4 5.58 25.33 18.47
CA SER A 4 4.27 24.78 18.09
C SER A 4 3.32 24.88 19.29
N ASN A 5 2.21 25.60 19.12
CA ASN A 5 1.14 25.77 20.12
C ASN A 5 0.05 24.69 20.00
N TYR A 6 0.31 23.60 19.27
CA TYR A 6 -0.65 22.52 19.09
C TYR A 6 -0.79 21.73 20.40
N LYS A 7 -2.01 21.70 20.94
CA LYS A 7 -2.37 20.95 22.15
C LYS A 7 -2.82 19.54 21.79
N PHE A 8 -2.61 18.60 22.70
CA PHE A 8 -3.08 17.24 22.49
C PHE A 8 -4.60 17.18 22.60
N GLU A 9 -5.22 16.51 21.63
CA GLU A 9 -6.63 16.16 21.64
C GLU A 9 -6.80 14.76 21.03
N ARG A 10 -7.35 13.82 21.81
CA ARG A 10 -7.36 12.39 21.47
C ARG A 10 -7.98 12.09 20.11
N TRP A 11 -9.07 12.77 19.77
CA TRP A 11 -9.85 12.51 18.56
C TRP A 11 -9.55 13.47 17.41
N ILE A 12 -8.71 14.49 17.62
CA ILE A 12 -8.34 15.46 16.58
C ILE A 12 -6.86 15.25 16.21
N PRO A 13 -6.58 14.76 14.99
CA PRO A 13 -5.23 14.47 14.61
C PRO A 13 -4.45 15.73 14.19
N GLN A 14 -3.21 15.85 14.66
CA GLN A 14 -2.26 16.87 14.20
C GLN A 14 -1.88 16.65 12.74
N SER A 15 -1.77 15.38 12.33
CA SER A 15 -1.48 14.98 10.96
C SER A 15 -2.74 14.44 10.31
N GLN A 16 -3.13 15.02 9.18
CA GLN A 16 -4.29 14.61 8.38
C GLN A 16 -4.14 13.23 7.70
N SER A 17 -3.08 12.48 8.02
CA SER A 17 -2.83 11.16 7.48
C SER A 17 -2.27 10.22 8.54
N SER A 18 -2.65 8.95 8.48
CA SER A 18 -2.16 7.91 9.39
C SER A 18 -0.69 7.56 9.12
N TRP A 19 -0.06 6.84 10.06
CA TRP A 19 1.27 6.26 9.81
C TRP A 19 1.23 5.16 8.75
N ALA A 20 0.12 4.40 8.66
CA ALA A 20 -0.06 3.36 7.64
C ALA A 20 -0.04 3.95 6.23
N TRP A 21 -0.64 5.12 6.03
CA TRP A 21 -0.59 5.84 4.75
C TRP A 21 0.83 6.23 4.32
N ARG A 22 1.69 6.58 5.27
CA ARG A 22 3.09 6.93 4.96
C ARG A 22 3.87 5.72 4.48
N VAL A 23 3.64 4.55 5.07
CA VAL A 23 4.21 3.28 4.62
C VAL A 23 3.69 2.95 3.22
N PHE A 24 2.37 3.01 3.01
CA PHE A 24 1.76 2.82 1.68
C PHE A 24 2.38 3.73 0.62
N LYS A 25 2.51 5.04 0.92
CA LYS A 25 3.13 6.03 0.03
C LYS A 25 4.60 5.70 -0.27
N LYS A 26 5.35 5.19 0.70
CA LYS A 26 6.76 4.80 0.50
C LYS A 26 6.88 3.65 -0.50
N HIS A 27 6.10 2.59 -0.33
CA HIS A 27 6.06 1.47 -1.28
C HIS A 27 5.56 1.92 -2.66
N ASN A 28 4.57 2.81 -2.71
CA ASN A 28 4.08 3.36 -3.97
C ASN A 28 5.16 4.16 -4.72
N ASN A 29 5.93 4.98 -4.00
CA ASN A 29 7.04 5.74 -4.57
C ASN A 29 8.18 4.83 -5.03
N GLU A 30 8.45 3.75 -4.31
CA GLU A 30 9.44 2.74 -4.69
C GLU A 30 9.07 2.07 -6.02
N LEU A 31 7.83 1.58 -6.13
CA LEU A 31 7.31 1.01 -7.39
C LEU A 31 7.38 2.02 -8.54
N LEU A 32 6.97 3.27 -8.30
CA LEU A 32 7.00 4.31 -9.34
C LEU A 32 8.43 4.58 -9.83
N ARG A 33 9.43 4.59 -8.94
CA ARG A 33 10.84 4.75 -9.32
C ARG A 33 11.32 3.59 -10.19
N MET A 34 10.92 2.37 -9.88
CA MET A 34 11.23 1.19 -10.71
C MET A 34 10.60 1.31 -12.10
N LEU A 35 9.33 1.71 -12.17
CA LEU A 35 8.60 1.89 -13.43
C LEU A 35 9.21 3.00 -14.30
N ILE A 36 9.52 4.15 -13.72
CA ILE A 36 10.17 5.27 -14.43
C ILE A 36 11.54 4.84 -14.96
N THR A 37 12.33 4.16 -14.14
CA THR A 37 13.64 3.65 -14.56
C THR A 37 13.51 2.70 -15.75
N PHE A 38 12.55 1.77 -15.69
CA PHE A 38 12.30 0.82 -16.77
C PHE A 38 11.82 1.50 -18.06
N ASP A 39 10.85 2.41 -17.96
CA ASP A 39 10.32 3.16 -19.12
C ASP A 39 11.41 4.00 -19.81
N ASN A 40 12.25 4.69 -19.02
CA ASN A 40 13.39 5.44 -19.55
C ASN A 40 14.40 4.52 -20.23
N SER A 41 14.70 3.36 -19.62
CA SER A 41 15.62 2.38 -20.20
C SER A 41 15.08 1.85 -21.53
N HIS A 42 13.79 1.53 -21.58
CA HIS A 42 13.11 1.08 -22.79
C HIS A 42 13.20 2.12 -23.91
N LYS A 43 12.84 3.37 -23.64
CA LYS A 43 12.93 4.48 -24.61
C LYS A 43 14.37 4.72 -25.08
N PHE A 44 15.32 4.69 -24.16
CA PHE A 44 16.74 4.88 -24.44
C PHE A 44 17.27 3.77 -25.36
N THR A 45 16.96 2.50 -25.07
CA THR A 45 17.41 1.37 -25.89
C THR A 45 16.92 1.47 -27.33
N TYR A 46 15.63 1.76 -27.55
CA TYR A 46 15.10 1.93 -28.92
C TYR A 46 15.70 3.15 -29.63
N SER A 47 15.93 4.25 -28.92
CA SER A 47 16.55 5.45 -29.49
C SER A 47 17.99 5.16 -29.94
N ASN A 48 18.78 4.51 -29.09
CA ASN A 48 20.16 4.14 -29.39
C ASN A 48 20.27 3.10 -30.52
N LEU A 49 19.34 2.12 -30.60
CA LEU A 49 19.27 1.20 -31.73
C LEU A 49 19.02 1.95 -33.05
N LYS A 50 18.10 2.92 -33.04
CA LYS A 50 17.80 3.76 -34.21
C LYS A 50 19.01 4.60 -34.62
N GLU A 51 19.69 5.24 -33.68
CA GLU A 51 20.90 6.05 -33.93
C GLU A 51 22.04 5.22 -34.54
N LYS A 52 22.19 3.96 -34.10
CA LYS A 52 23.16 3.01 -34.66
C LYS A 52 22.73 2.37 -35.98
N GLY A 53 21.59 2.77 -36.55
CA GLY A 53 21.10 2.27 -37.84
C GLY A 53 20.57 0.84 -37.81
N ALA A 54 20.14 0.32 -36.65
CA ALA A 54 19.53 -1.00 -36.56
C ALA A 54 18.22 -1.05 -37.36
N ASN A 55 18.03 -2.13 -38.12
CA ASN A 55 16.76 -2.50 -38.72
C ASN A 55 16.28 -3.85 -38.17
N PHE A 56 15.05 -4.22 -38.48
CA PHE A 56 14.44 -5.43 -37.91
C PHE A 56 15.11 -6.74 -38.31
N GLU A 57 15.80 -6.76 -39.45
CA GLU A 57 16.55 -7.93 -39.94
C GLU A 57 18.01 -7.93 -39.47
N SER A 58 18.45 -6.87 -38.79
CA SER A 58 19.83 -6.80 -38.30
C SER A 58 20.09 -7.87 -37.23
N GLU A 59 21.33 -8.38 -37.21
CA GLU A 59 21.76 -9.34 -36.21
C GLU A 59 21.87 -8.68 -34.82
N VAL A 60 21.36 -9.36 -33.78
CA VAL A 60 21.31 -8.83 -32.42
C VAL A 60 22.72 -8.59 -31.85
N ILE A 61 23.67 -9.47 -32.18
CA ILE A 61 25.06 -9.41 -31.70
C ILE A 61 25.82 -8.16 -32.19
N SER A 62 25.35 -7.51 -33.25
CA SER A 62 25.95 -6.26 -33.74
C SER A 62 25.65 -5.07 -32.81
N TYR A 63 24.62 -5.18 -31.96
CA TYR A 63 24.14 -4.09 -31.11
C TYR A 63 24.23 -4.39 -29.61
N PHE A 64 24.22 -5.67 -29.23
CA PHE A 64 24.23 -6.09 -27.84
C PHE A 64 25.32 -7.14 -27.57
N ASP A 65 25.91 -7.07 -26.39
CA ASP A 65 26.79 -8.11 -25.89
C ASP A 65 25.95 -9.29 -25.38
N SER A 66 26.08 -10.46 -26.00
CA SER A 66 25.33 -11.68 -25.65
C SER A 66 25.95 -12.41 -24.45
N SER A 67 26.15 -11.68 -23.34
CA SER A 67 26.99 -12.13 -22.22
C SER A 67 26.24 -12.87 -21.10
N LEU A 68 24.93 -13.11 -21.25
CA LEU A 68 24.16 -13.86 -20.27
C LEU A 68 24.48 -15.37 -20.39
N LYS A 69 25.61 -15.77 -19.80
CA LYS A 69 26.04 -17.17 -19.70
C LYS A 69 25.18 -17.90 -18.67
N LEU A 70 24.07 -18.46 -19.13
CA LEU A 70 23.23 -19.32 -18.30
C LEU A 70 23.89 -20.71 -18.18
N LYS A 71 23.77 -21.35 -17.01
CA LYS A 71 24.26 -22.72 -16.81
C LYS A 71 23.19 -23.73 -17.28
N GLY A 72 23.59 -24.76 -18.01
CA GLY A 72 22.71 -25.87 -18.42
C GLY A 72 21.96 -25.66 -19.75
N HIS A 73 20.79 -26.28 -19.89
CA HIS A 73 19.93 -26.31 -21.10
C HIS A 73 19.33 -24.94 -21.51
N MET A 74 19.69 -23.87 -20.81
CA MET A 74 19.17 -22.52 -21.08
C MET A 74 20.01 -21.73 -22.10
N ASN A 75 21.11 -22.31 -22.61
CA ASN A 75 21.98 -21.68 -23.62
C ASN A 75 21.47 -21.78 -25.06
N ASP A 76 20.36 -22.49 -25.29
CA ASP A 76 19.82 -22.73 -26.64
C ASP A 76 18.93 -21.57 -27.14
N THR A 77 18.61 -20.59 -26.29
CA THR A 77 17.77 -19.45 -26.68
C THR A 77 18.62 -18.35 -27.32
N LYS A 78 18.59 -18.25 -28.65
CA LYS A 78 19.22 -17.16 -29.41
C LYS A 78 18.15 -16.39 -30.17
N PHE A 79 18.21 -15.07 -30.11
CA PHE A 79 17.40 -14.20 -30.97
C PHE A 79 17.97 -14.21 -32.39
N LYS A 80 17.13 -14.41 -33.40
CA LYS A 80 17.55 -14.41 -34.81
C LYS A 80 17.91 -13.02 -35.30
N ASN A 81 17.11 -12.02 -34.92
CA ASN A 81 17.26 -10.64 -35.38
C ASN A 81 16.67 -9.65 -34.35
N ILE A 82 16.87 -8.35 -34.61
CA ILE A 82 16.35 -7.27 -33.76
C ILE A 82 14.83 -7.31 -33.61
N LYS A 83 14.08 -7.82 -34.60
CA LYS A 83 12.62 -7.97 -34.50
C LYS A 83 12.22 -8.96 -33.41
N GLU A 84 12.86 -10.13 -33.36
CA GLU A 84 12.57 -11.14 -32.34
C GLU A 84 12.92 -10.63 -30.94
N TRP A 85 14.08 -9.98 -30.80
CA TRP A 85 14.48 -9.31 -29.56
C TRP A 85 13.46 -8.23 -29.14
N SER A 86 13.01 -7.39 -30.08
CA SER A 86 12.04 -6.31 -29.83
C SER A 86 10.69 -6.86 -29.37
N ASN A 87 10.22 -7.95 -29.98
CA ASN A 87 9.00 -8.63 -29.54
C ASN A 87 9.13 -9.12 -28.09
N SER A 88 10.23 -9.79 -27.74
CA SER A 88 10.48 -10.24 -26.37
C SER A 88 10.65 -9.09 -25.38
N PHE A 89 11.25 -7.96 -25.79
CA PHE A 89 11.37 -6.79 -24.92
C PHE A 89 10.02 -6.11 -24.66
N ASN A 90 9.13 -6.08 -25.67
CA ASN A 90 7.76 -5.60 -25.51
C ASN A 90 6.92 -6.55 -24.62
N GLU A 91 7.13 -7.87 -24.72
CA GLU A 91 6.53 -8.85 -23.81
C GLU A 91 7.02 -8.65 -22.37
N LEU A 92 8.31 -8.37 -22.17
CA LEU A 92 8.86 -8.01 -20.86
C LEU A 92 8.23 -6.73 -20.32
N GLN A 93 8.05 -5.69 -21.15
CA GLN A 93 7.34 -4.47 -20.73
C GLN A 93 5.92 -4.78 -20.26
N ASN A 94 5.18 -5.60 -21.02
CA ASN A 94 3.84 -6.00 -20.60
C ASN A 94 3.86 -6.79 -19.28
N TRP A 95 4.82 -7.71 -19.11
CA TRP A 95 5.01 -8.45 -17.88
C TRP A 95 5.32 -7.52 -16.69
N MET A 96 6.15 -6.49 -16.88
CA MET A 96 6.41 -5.47 -15.88
C MET A 96 5.15 -4.69 -15.50
N ASN A 97 4.32 -4.31 -16.49
CA ASN A 97 3.05 -3.60 -16.24
C ASN A 97 2.06 -4.47 -15.46
N LEU A 98 1.95 -5.75 -15.80
CA LEU A 98 1.12 -6.71 -15.05
C LEU A 98 1.60 -6.86 -13.60
N ASN A 99 2.90 -7.06 -13.38
CA ASN A 99 3.44 -7.20 -12.03
C ASN A 99 3.34 -5.91 -11.21
N ALA A 100 3.44 -4.75 -11.86
CA ALA A 100 3.15 -3.48 -11.21
C ALA A 100 1.70 -3.40 -10.74
N LEU A 101 0.73 -3.84 -11.55
CA LEU A 101 -0.67 -3.95 -11.12
C LEU A 101 -0.83 -4.86 -9.91
N LEU A 102 -0.21 -6.04 -9.94
CA LEU A 102 -0.21 -6.97 -8.81
C LEU A 102 0.35 -6.30 -7.54
N ALA A 103 1.50 -5.63 -7.64
CA ALA A 103 2.13 -4.93 -6.53
C ALA A 103 1.26 -3.79 -5.98
N MET A 104 0.62 -2.99 -6.86
CA MET A 104 -0.30 -1.91 -6.46
C MET A 104 -1.49 -2.45 -5.67
N MET A 105 -2.12 -3.53 -6.15
CA MET A 105 -3.25 -4.16 -5.48
C MET A 105 -2.86 -4.77 -4.12
N SER A 106 -1.71 -5.45 -4.05
CA SER A 106 -1.18 -6.01 -2.80
C SER A 106 -0.83 -4.93 -1.77
N ASN A 107 -0.27 -3.80 -2.21
CA ASN A 107 0.04 -2.67 -1.33
C ASN A 107 -1.25 -2.03 -0.79
N LEU A 108 -2.30 -1.88 -1.61
CA LEU A 108 -3.61 -1.40 -1.17
C LEU A 108 -4.26 -2.35 -0.14
N GLU A 109 -4.21 -3.65 -0.39
CA GLU A 109 -4.75 -4.67 0.51
C GLU A 109 -4.00 -4.67 1.86
N THR A 110 -2.68 -4.57 1.83
CA THR A 110 -1.83 -4.49 3.04
C THR A 110 -2.11 -3.20 3.82
N TYR A 111 -2.27 -2.08 3.12
CA TYR A 111 -2.67 -0.82 3.74
C TYR A 111 -4.03 -0.94 4.45
N MET A 112 -5.06 -1.45 3.76
CA MET A 112 -6.39 -1.66 4.34
C MET A 112 -6.35 -2.62 5.54
N ALA A 113 -5.61 -3.72 5.43
CA ALA A 113 -5.41 -4.68 6.51
C ALA A 113 -4.67 -4.08 7.72
N THR A 114 -4.01 -2.94 7.57
CA THR A 114 -3.31 -2.24 8.65
C THR A 114 -4.18 -1.13 9.26
N VAL A 115 -4.79 -0.29 8.43
CA VAL A 115 -5.50 0.92 8.91
C VAL A 115 -6.89 0.62 9.47
N ILE A 116 -7.58 -0.40 8.95
CA ILE A 116 -8.94 -0.76 9.39
C ILE A 116 -8.93 -1.31 10.82
N PRO A 117 -8.12 -2.32 11.19
CA PRO A 117 -8.09 -2.77 12.58
C PRO A 117 -7.65 -1.65 13.51
N LEU A 118 -6.68 -0.82 13.10
CA LEU A 118 -6.25 0.34 13.87
C LEU A 118 -7.39 1.33 14.16
N ALA A 119 -8.26 1.59 13.18
CA ALA A 119 -9.42 2.46 13.36
C ALA A 119 -10.45 1.86 14.32
N ILE A 120 -10.72 0.56 14.22
CA ILE A 120 -11.64 -0.16 15.12
C ILE A 120 -11.07 -0.21 16.54
N GLU A 121 -9.78 -0.54 16.68
CA GLU A 121 -9.09 -0.59 17.96
C GLU A 121 -8.97 0.78 18.63
N SER A 122 -8.92 1.86 17.84
CA SER A 122 -8.99 3.22 18.35
C SER A 122 -10.39 3.55 18.87
N ASP A 123 -11.41 3.24 18.08
CA ASP A 123 -12.81 3.59 18.31
C ASP A 123 -13.69 2.34 18.37
N ILE A 124 -13.61 1.59 19.48
CA ILE A 124 -14.41 0.37 19.68
C ILE A 124 -15.91 0.69 19.70
N GLY A 125 -16.28 1.94 19.99
CA GLY A 125 -17.66 2.41 20.00
C GLY A 125 -18.37 2.25 18.66
N VAL A 126 -17.64 2.22 17.54
CA VAL A 126 -18.24 2.00 16.21
C VAL A 126 -18.97 0.66 16.10
N LEU A 127 -18.51 -0.37 16.82
CA LEU A 127 -19.13 -1.71 16.81
C LEU A 127 -20.51 -1.74 17.51
N TYR A 128 -20.85 -0.68 18.23
CA TYR A 128 -22.08 -0.53 19.00
C TYR A 128 -22.91 0.69 18.56
N GLY A 129 -22.55 1.33 17.43
CA GLY A 129 -23.23 2.54 16.95
C GLY A 129 -23.02 3.78 17.85
N VAL A 130 -21.99 3.78 18.68
CA VAL A 130 -21.65 4.85 19.62
C VAL A 130 -20.19 5.30 19.46
N SER A 131 -19.83 5.69 18.23
CA SER A 131 -18.49 6.17 17.86
C SER A 131 -17.94 7.18 18.87
N LYS A 132 -16.65 7.04 19.19
CA LYS A 132 -15.84 7.82 20.13
C LYS A 132 -16.26 7.74 21.60
N ARG A 133 -17.27 6.94 21.96
CA ARG A 133 -17.66 6.72 23.37
C ARG A 133 -16.83 5.68 24.09
N ILE A 134 -16.21 4.76 23.36
CA ILE A 134 -15.35 3.71 23.92
C ILE A 134 -13.97 3.86 23.30
N ASP A 135 -13.04 4.44 24.06
CA ASP A 135 -11.65 4.60 23.62
C ASP A 135 -10.88 3.31 23.84
N GLY A 136 -10.41 2.67 22.76
CA GLY A 136 -9.77 1.37 22.91
C GLY A 136 -8.40 1.44 23.60
N ILE A 137 -7.80 2.61 23.75
CA ILE A 137 -6.58 2.75 24.56
C ILE A 137 -6.85 2.55 26.06
N GLU A 138 -8.04 2.92 26.54
CA GLU A 138 -8.46 2.67 27.92
C GLU A 138 -8.58 1.17 28.18
N LEU A 139 -9.24 0.45 27.26
CA LEU A 139 -9.36 -1.01 27.33
C LEU A 139 -7.99 -1.68 27.28
N LEU A 140 -7.07 -1.18 26.44
CA LEU A 140 -5.70 -1.69 26.33
C LEU A 140 -4.91 -1.46 27.63
N LYS A 141 -4.96 -0.24 28.20
CA LYS A 141 -4.23 0.10 29.42
C LYS A 141 -4.61 -0.81 30.60
N HIS A 142 -5.90 -1.13 30.72
CA HIS A 142 -6.42 -1.96 31.81
C HIS A 142 -6.45 -3.46 31.50
N GLY A 143 -5.93 -3.89 30.34
CA GLY A 143 -5.91 -5.31 29.95
C GLY A 143 -7.31 -5.91 29.73
N LYS A 144 -8.31 -5.09 29.38
CA LYS A 144 -9.71 -5.49 29.20
C LYS A 144 -10.12 -5.67 27.74
N GLN A 145 -9.15 -5.79 26.83
CA GLN A 145 -9.41 -6.01 25.41
C GLN A 145 -10.12 -7.36 25.20
N LYS A 146 -11.22 -7.33 24.46
CA LYS A 146 -11.91 -8.54 24.02
C LYS A 146 -11.66 -8.76 22.53
N ASN A 147 -11.76 -10.01 22.09
CA ASN A 147 -11.81 -10.31 20.67
C ASN A 147 -13.19 -9.91 20.14
N HIS A 148 -13.30 -8.71 19.57
CA HIS A 148 -14.54 -8.20 18.99
C HIS A 148 -14.79 -8.71 17.55
N GLY A 149 -14.14 -9.80 17.12
CA GLY A 149 -14.24 -10.29 15.75
C GLY A 149 -13.56 -9.35 14.73
N ILE A 150 -12.57 -8.56 15.18
CA ILE A 150 -11.88 -7.57 14.35
C ILE A 150 -11.22 -8.26 13.14
N LYS A 151 -10.69 -9.47 13.33
CA LYS A 151 -10.05 -10.23 12.26
C LYS A 151 -11.04 -10.53 11.12
N GLU A 152 -12.25 -10.97 11.45
CA GLU A 152 -13.31 -11.29 10.50
C GLU A 152 -13.78 -10.04 9.77
N MET A 153 -13.90 -8.91 10.49
CA MET A 153 -14.23 -7.60 9.89
C MET A 153 -13.16 -7.13 8.91
N VAL A 154 -11.88 -7.26 9.26
CA VAL A 154 -10.76 -6.92 8.36
C VAL A 154 -10.76 -7.81 7.12
N ILE A 155 -11.03 -9.11 7.29
CA ILE A 155 -11.18 -10.03 6.16
C ILE A 155 -12.32 -9.58 5.25
N GLY A 156 -13.47 -9.21 5.81
CA GLY A 156 -14.63 -8.72 5.06
C GLY A 156 -14.33 -7.43 4.28
N CYS A 157 -13.40 -6.59 4.76
CA CYS A 157 -12.95 -5.39 4.07
C CYS A 157 -11.81 -5.61 3.06
N THR A 158 -11.11 -6.75 3.10
CA THR A 158 -9.92 -7.00 2.27
C THR A 158 -10.07 -8.13 1.27
N LYS A 159 -11.10 -8.98 1.40
CA LYS A 159 -11.38 -10.12 0.53
C LYS A 159 -12.76 -10.03 -0.13
N GLY A 160 -12.96 -10.82 -1.18
CA GLY A 160 -14.18 -10.80 -1.99
C GLY A 160 -14.19 -9.65 -3.01
N THR A 161 -15.38 -9.35 -3.54
CA THR A 161 -15.61 -8.25 -4.50
C THR A 161 -15.47 -6.89 -3.81
N TRP A 162 -15.11 -5.84 -4.54
CA TRP A 162 -15.01 -4.51 -3.96
C TRP A 162 -16.33 -4.00 -3.40
N GLN A 163 -17.45 -4.36 -4.02
CA GLN A 163 -18.77 -4.06 -3.45
C GLN A 163 -18.96 -4.70 -2.06
N SER A 164 -18.58 -5.97 -1.88
CA SER A 164 -18.67 -6.64 -0.57
C SER A 164 -17.75 -6.00 0.47
N ARG A 165 -16.55 -5.58 0.06
CA ARG A 165 -15.60 -4.86 0.91
C ARG A 165 -16.17 -3.53 1.39
N VAL A 166 -16.73 -2.74 0.48
CA VAL A 166 -17.37 -1.46 0.78
C VAL A 166 -18.60 -1.65 1.68
N ASN A 167 -19.42 -2.67 1.45
CA ASN A 167 -20.55 -2.97 2.31
C ASN A 167 -20.10 -3.32 3.75
N THR A 168 -19.03 -4.09 3.90
CA THR A 168 -18.45 -4.38 5.23
C THR A 168 -17.90 -3.10 5.87
N TYR A 169 -17.20 -2.27 5.10
CA TYR A 169 -16.69 -0.98 5.57
C TYR A 169 -17.80 -0.08 6.10
N ILE A 170 -18.91 0.05 5.36
CA ILE A 170 -20.09 0.84 5.77
C ILE A 170 -20.72 0.27 7.03
N LYS A 171 -20.82 -1.06 7.16
CA LYS A 171 -21.36 -1.69 8.38
C LYS A 171 -20.54 -1.37 9.64
N ILE A 172 -19.23 -1.09 9.48
CA ILE A 172 -18.33 -0.80 10.60
C ILE A 172 -18.31 0.70 10.89
N PHE A 173 -18.23 1.55 9.86
CA PHE A 173 -17.97 2.99 10.01
C PHE A 173 -19.16 3.89 9.59
N ASP A 174 -20.35 3.31 9.41
CA ASP A 174 -21.61 3.92 8.96
C ASP A 174 -21.60 4.52 7.53
N HIS A 175 -20.43 4.87 7.00
CA HIS A 175 -20.24 5.52 5.71
C HIS A 175 -18.94 5.08 5.04
N ALA A 176 -18.93 5.07 3.70
CA ALA A 176 -17.74 4.90 2.88
C ALA A 176 -17.51 6.13 2.00
N PRO A 177 -16.26 6.61 1.84
CA PRO A 177 -15.98 7.80 1.02
C PRO A 177 -16.50 7.68 -0.42
N ASP A 178 -17.12 8.74 -0.95
CA ASP A 178 -17.70 8.75 -2.30
C ASP A 178 -16.74 8.28 -3.38
N LYS A 179 -15.47 8.65 -3.26
CA LYS A 179 -14.46 8.28 -4.25
C LYS A 179 -14.11 6.79 -4.21
N LEU A 180 -14.17 6.14 -3.04
CA LEU A 180 -14.05 4.69 -2.93
C LEU A 180 -15.23 4.02 -3.64
N ILE A 181 -16.47 4.50 -3.42
CA ILE A 181 -17.67 3.98 -4.07
C ILE A 181 -17.58 4.14 -5.60
N LYS A 182 -17.20 5.32 -6.09
CA LYS A 182 -17.05 5.60 -7.52
C LYS A 182 -15.96 4.75 -8.19
N ASN A 183 -14.97 4.29 -7.44
CA ASN A 183 -13.85 3.50 -7.96
C ASN A 183 -14.12 1.98 -7.97
N ILE A 184 -15.24 1.49 -7.41
CA ILE A 184 -15.53 0.04 -7.27
C ILE A 184 -15.34 -0.72 -8.58
N SER A 185 -15.97 -0.26 -9.67
CA SER A 185 -15.91 -0.95 -10.97
C SER A 185 -14.47 -1.08 -11.49
N GLU A 186 -13.65 -0.05 -11.31
CA GLU A 186 -12.27 -0.07 -11.78
C GLU A 186 -11.39 -0.97 -10.90
N LEU A 187 -11.64 -0.97 -9.59
CA LEU A 187 -10.95 -1.82 -8.63
C LEU A 187 -11.29 -3.32 -8.82
N ASP A 188 -12.53 -3.66 -9.18
CA ASP A 188 -12.93 -5.03 -9.54
C ASP A 188 -12.22 -5.48 -10.82
N LYS A 189 -12.14 -4.64 -11.87
CA LYS A 189 -11.35 -4.95 -13.08
C LYS A 189 -9.87 -5.22 -12.74
N MET A 190 -9.27 -4.40 -11.88
CA MET A 190 -7.89 -4.60 -11.44
C MET A 190 -7.75 -5.94 -10.68
N GLN A 191 -8.71 -6.29 -9.83
CA GLN A 191 -8.72 -7.54 -9.10
C GLN A 191 -8.79 -8.76 -10.03
N ASP A 192 -9.58 -8.69 -11.10
CA ASP A 192 -9.67 -9.76 -12.10
C ASP A 192 -8.34 -9.97 -12.82
N ILE A 193 -7.70 -8.87 -13.25
CA ILE A 193 -6.38 -8.94 -13.89
C ILE A 193 -5.34 -9.51 -12.93
N ARG A 194 -5.33 -9.06 -11.66
CA ARG A 194 -4.45 -9.59 -10.61
C ARG A 194 -4.60 -11.11 -10.47
N ASN A 195 -5.83 -11.62 -10.46
CA ASN A 195 -6.10 -13.05 -10.32
C ASN A 195 -5.57 -13.84 -11.52
N LYS A 196 -5.73 -13.33 -12.75
CA LYS A 196 -5.14 -13.94 -13.96
C LYS A 196 -3.61 -13.97 -13.91
N ILE A 197 -2.98 -12.91 -13.41
CA ILE A 197 -1.52 -12.85 -13.20
C ILE A 197 -1.06 -13.94 -12.24
N ALA A 198 -1.70 -14.02 -11.06
CA ALA A 198 -1.32 -14.95 -10.01
C ALA A 198 -1.50 -16.43 -10.39
N HIS A 199 -2.48 -16.75 -11.24
CA HIS A 199 -2.82 -18.15 -11.56
C HIS A 199 -2.25 -18.65 -12.89
N ALA A 200 -1.95 -17.76 -13.84
CA ALA A 200 -1.58 -18.17 -15.20
C ALA A 200 -0.55 -17.24 -15.86
N PHE A 201 0.29 -16.55 -15.08
CA PHE A 201 1.26 -15.56 -15.60
C PHE A 201 0.61 -14.50 -16.50
N GLY A 202 -0.65 -14.16 -16.19
CA GLY A 202 -1.43 -13.18 -16.93
C GLY A 202 -2.14 -13.75 -18.15
N ARG A 203 -2.18 -15.07 -18.32
CA ARG A 203 -2.90 -15.75 -19.40
C ARG A 203 -4.28 -16.19 -18.95
N ASP A 204 -5.11 -16.61 -19.89
CA ASP A 204 -6.38 -17.25 -19.57
C ASP A 204 -6.17 -18.58 -18.82
N ILE A 205 -6.86 -18.74 -17.68
CA ILE A 205 -6.62 -19.85 -16.75
C ILE A 205 -7.11 -21.18 -17.33
N GLU A 206 -8.32 -21.20 -17.89
CA GLU A 206 -8.94 -22.42 -18.42
C GLU A 206 -8.20 -22.91 -19.66
N SER A 207 -7.90 -21.98 -20.57
CA SER A 207 -7.21 -22.28 -21.82
C SER A 207 -5.75 -22.71 -21.58
N SER A 208 -5.10 -22.21 -20.51
CA SER A 208 -3.73 -22.63 -20.13
C SER A 208 -3.67 -24.05 -19.56
N ARG A 209 -4.82 -24.64 -19.19
CA ARG A 209 -4.94 -26.00 -18.63
C ARG A 209 -5.43 -27.03 -19.65
N ALA A 210 -5.69 -26.62 -20.90
CA ALA A 210 -6.17 -27.52 -21.93
C ALA A 210 -5.10 -28.55 -22.33
N ASN A 211 -5.40 -29.84 -22.15
CA ASN A 211 -4.51 -30.93 -22.55
C ASN A 211 -4.48 -31.08 -24.08
N GLY A 212 -3.31 -31.40 -24.64
CA GLY A 212 -3.14 -31.71 -26.08
C GLY A 212 -2.69 -30.56 -26.99
N LYS A 213 -2.35 -29.39 -26.44
CA LYS A 213 -1.72 -28.29 -27.19
C LYS A 213 -0.48 -27.77 -26.46
N ILE A 214 0.69 -27.85 -27.10
CA ILE A 214 1.94 -27.25 -26.60
C ILE A 214 2.06 -25.83 -27.21
N THR A 215 1.17 -24.93 -26.79
CA THR A 215 1.16 -23.53 -27.27
C THR A 215 1.03 -22.58 -26.10
N THR A 216 1.85 -21.53 -26.06
CA THR A 216 1.72 -20.45 -25.08
C THR A 216 0.63 -19.48 -25.52
N LEU A 217 -0.30 -19.19 -24.62
CA LEU A 217 -1.34 -18.19 -24.86
C LEU A 217 -0.80 -16.77 -24.67
N PRO A 218 -1.39 -15.76 -25.35
CA PRO A 218 -1.04 -14.37 -25.11
C PRO A 218 -1.39 -13.97 -23.68
N SER A 219 -0.51 -13.18 -23.05
CA SER A 219 -0.81 -12.53 -21.78
C SER A 219 -1.78 -11.36 -21.99
N GLU A 220 -2.58 -11.09 -20.96
CA GLU A 220 -3.34 -9.85 -20.80
C GLU A 220 -2.43 -8.65 -21.06
N LYS A 221 -2.90 -7.68 -21.85
CA LYS A 221 -2.08 -6.54 -22.24
C LYS A 221 -2.50 -5.29 -21.48
N ILE A 222 -1.55 -4.73 -20.73
CA ILE A 222 -1.72 -3.42 -20.09
C ILE A 222 -0.77 -2.43 -20.75
N LYS A 223 -1.34 -1.40 -21.39
CA LYS A 223 -0.58 -0.24 -21.87
C LYS A 223 -0.18 0.64 -20.69
N ASN A 224 0.93 1.37 -20.85
CA ASN A 224 1.44 2.28 -19.81
C ASN A 224 0.39 3.29 -19.34
N ASP A 225 -0.38 3.90 -20.26
CA ASP A 225 -1.42 4.88 -19.90
C ASP A 225 -2.49 4.27 -18.98
N LYS A 226 -2.90 3.02 -19.29
CA LYS A 226 -3.86 2.30 -18.45
C LYS A 226 -3.27 1.95 -17.08
N LEU A 227 -1.99 1.63 -17.01
CA LEU A 227 -1.30 1.40 -15.74
C LEU A 227 -1.29 2.68 -14.87
N ILE A 228 -1.13 3.86 -15.47
CA ILE A 228 -1.18 5.15 -14.77
C ILE A 228 -2.59 5.43 -14.24
N GLU A 229 -3.64 5.11 -15.01
CA GLU A 229 -5.04 5.22 -14.54
C GLU A 229 -5.30 4.30 -13.33
N PHE A 230 -4.82 3.06 -13.38
CA PHE A 230 -4.91 2.11 -12.28
C PHE A 230 -4.15 2.58 -11.03
N GLN A 231 -2.94 3.10 -11.22
CA GLN A 231 -2.14 3.70 -10.15
C GLN A 231 -2.85 4.89 -9.50
N THR A 232 -3.51 5.72 -10.31
CA THR A 232 -4.30 6.87 -9.84
C THR A 232 -5.51 6.41 -9.03
N THR A 233 -6.20 5.37 -9.51
CA THR A 233 -7.35 4.76 -8.81
C THR A 233 -6.94 4.25 -7.43
N VAL A 234 -5.88 3.44 -7.36
CA VAL A 234 -5.35 2.88 -6.10
C VAL A 234 -4.93 3.99 -5.12
N TRP A 235 -4.21 5.00 -5.62
CA TRP A 235 -3.77 6.13 -4.81
C TRP A 235 -4.94 6.92 -4.24
N GLN A 236 -5.94 7.25 -5.07
CA GLN A 236 -7.12 8.00 -4.64
C GLN A 236 -7.92 7.20 -3.62
N THR A 237 -8.13 5.91 -3.85
CA THR A 237 -8.86 5.01 -2.94
C THR A 237 -8.19 4.95 -1.57
N ALA A 238 -6.89 4.66 -1.51
CA ALA A 238 -6.18 4.62 -0.23
C ALA A 238 -6.20 6.00 0.47
N LYS A 239 -6.05 7.10 -0.29
CA LYS A 239 -6.05 8.46 0.27
C LYS A 239 -7.37 8.81 0.96
N VAL A 240 -8.50 8.50 0.31
CA VAL A 240 -9.82 8.85 0.89
C VAL A 240 -10.19 7.96 2.06
N ILE A 241 -9.80 6.67 2.03
CA ILE A 241 -9.92 5.77 3.19
C ILE A 241 -9.09 6.32 4.35
N ASP A 242 -7.85 6.71 4.09
CA ASP A 242 -6.96 7.23 5.12
C ASP A 242 -7.52 8.48 5.77
N PHE A 243 -7.91 9.44 4.94
CA PHE A 243 -8.46 10.70 5.40
C PHE A 243 -9.71 10.48 6.27
N HIS A 244 -10.62 9.60 5.82
CA HIS A 244 -11.83 9.27 6.58
C HIS A 244 -11.49 8.64 7.94
N LEU A 245 -10.71 7.55 7.95
CA LEU A 245 -10.38 6.83 9.18
C LEU A 245 -9.53 7.68 10.13
N GLN A 246 -8.56 8.42 9.61
CA GLN A 246 -7.66 9.25 10.41
C GLN A 246 -8.42 10.36 11.16
N ASN A 247 -9.33 11.05 10.47
CA ASN A 247 -10.06 12.18 11.04
C ASN A 247 -11.30 11.76 11.83
N SER A 248 -11.91 10.61 11.50
CA SER A 248 -13.17 10.19 12.09
C SER A 248 -13.01 9.19 13.22
N HIS A 249 -11.95 8.35 13.21
CA HIS A 249 -11.84 7.24 14.16
C HIS A 249 -10.47 7.11 14.82
N ILE A 250 -9.36 7.40 14.13
CA ILE A 250 -8.01 7.18 14.67
C ILE A 250 -7.57 8.38 15.52
N GLY A 251 -7.65 9.62 15.00
CA GLY A 251 -7.15 10.80 15.71
C GLY A 251 -5.67 10.66 16.10
N GLU A 252 -5.38 10.90 17.38
CA GLU A 252 -4.03 10.76 17.96
C GLU A 252 -3.74 9.35 18.51
N TYR A 253 -4.63 8.37 18.30
CA TYR A 253 -4.52 7.02 18.86
C TYR A 253 -3.13 6.39 18.67
N LEU A 254 -2.58 6.45 17.45
CA LEU A 254 -1.27 5.87 17.15
C LEU A 254 -0.15 6.40 18.06
N ARG A 255 -0.17 7.69 18.40
CA ARG A 255 0.81 8.28 19.30
C ARG A 255 0.58 7.88 20.75
N VAL A 256 -0.69 7.74 21.15
CA VAL A 256 -1.01 7.22 22.48
C VAL A 256 -0.63 5.75 22.61
N LEU A 257 -0.93 4.92 21.61
CA LEU A 257 -0.53 3.53 21.52
C LEU A 257 1.00 3.39 21.54
N PHE A 258 1.71 4.25 20.82
CA PHE A 258 3.17 4.32 20.88
C PHE A 258 3.67 4.61 22.31
N TYR A 259 3.05 5.57 23.00
CA TYR A 259 3.37 5.88 24.39
C TYR A 259 3.04 4.72 25.35
N HIS A 260 1.90 4.05 25.18
CA HIS A 260 1.51 2.84 25.93
C HIS A 260 2.58 1.76 25.81
N ASN A 261 3.00 1.43 24.58
CA ASN A 261 4.03 0.43 24.33
C ASN A 261 5.39 0.82 24.92
N MET A 262 5.68 2.13 24.99
CA MET A 262 6.88 2.65 25.60
C MET A 262 6.91 2.53 27.13
N GLN A 263 5.75 2.48 27.81
CA GLN A 263 5.67 2.42 29.28
C GLN A 263 6.49 1.29 29.89
N LYS A 264 6.53 0.12 29.22
CA LYS A 264 7.31 -1.05 29.68
C LYS A 264 8.80 -0.75 29.90
N ASN A 265 9.32 0.26 29.20
CA ASN A 265 10.73 0.64 29.21
C ASN A 265 10.96 2.03 29.86
N LEU A 266 9.96 2.60 30.53
CA LEU A 266 10.06 3.86 31.24
C LEU A 266 10.17 3.60 32.75
N ASN A 267 11.01 4.39 33.42
CA ASN A 267 11.03 4.40 34.87
C ASN A 267 9.72 5.02 35.39
N THR A 268 9.01 4.28 36.24
CA THR A 268 7.70 4.65 36.80
C THR A 268 7.77 5.88 37.70
N THR A 269 8.94 6.19 38.26
CA THR A 269 9.13 7.35 39.15
C THR A 269 9.35 8.68 38.42
N LEU A 270 9.50 8.66 37.09
CA LEU A 270 9.73 9.89 36.31
C LEU A 270 8.54 10.83 36.40
N HIS A 271 8.83 12.12 36.54
CA HIS A 271 7.80 13.15 36.50
C HIS A 271 7.21 13.27 35.08
N LYS A 272 5.94 13.67 34.95
CA LYS A 272 5.23 13.81 33.67
C LYS A 272 6.00 14.62 32.62
N ASN A 273 6.69 15.68 33.04
CA ASN A 273 7.48 16.53 32.16
C ASN A 273 8.68 15.81 31.56
N GLU A 274 9.30 14.91 32.32
CA GLU A 274 10.43 14.10 31.85
C GLU A 274 9.95 13.03 30.87
N LYS A 275 8.84 12.37 31.18
CA LYS A 275 8.16 11.44 30.26
C LYS A 275 7.82 12.12 28.94
N ALA A 276 7.30 13.36 28.98
CA ALA A 276 6.99 14.14 27.78
C ALA A 276 8.22 14.49 26.93
N VAL A 277 9.37 14.80 27.55
CA VAL A 277 10.64 15.05 26.84
C VAL A 277 11.14 13.77 26.15
N ILE A 278 11.06 12.62 26.84
CA ILE A 278 11.44 11.32 26.26
C ILE A 278 10.52 10.99 25.08
N LEU A 279 9.21 11.13 25.24
CA LEU A 279 8.21 10.90 24.19
C LEU A 279 8.50 11.78 22.96
N LYS A 280 8.71 13.08 23.16
CA LYS A 280 9.04 14.02 22.08
C LYS A 280 10.25 13.56 21.27
N LYS A 281 11.34 13.16 21.96
CA LYS A 281 12.57 12.68 21.31
C LYS A 281 12.31 11.39 20.52
N ARG A 282 11.48 10.48 21.03
CA ARG A 282 11.19 9.21 20.34
C ARG A 282 10.26 9.38 19.13
N ILE A 283 9.19 10.18 19.25
CA ILE A 283 8.30 10.49 18.12
C ILE A 283 9.09 11.15 16.98
N GLY A 284 10.01 12.07 17.30
CA GLY A 284 10.85 12.72 16.28
C GLY A 284 11.74 11.76 15.48
N LYS A 285 12.12 10.60 16.05
CA LYS A 285 12.89 9.57 15.33
C LYS A 285 12.04 8.73 14.38
N PHE A 286 10.72 8.65 14.59
CA PHE A 286 9.80 7.87 13.77
C PHE A 286 9.41 8.56 12.45
N GLY A 287 9.99 9.73 12.14
CA GLY A 287 9.68 10.49 10.92
C GLY A 287 8.26 11.08 10.93
N ASP A 288 7.67 11.23 12.12
CA ASP A 288 6.37 11.85 12.30
C ASP A 288 6.45 13.38 12.33
N VAL A 289 5.32 14.06 12.10
CA VAL A 289 5.19 15.50 12.29
C VAL A 289 5.71 15.83 13.70
N SER A 290 6.64 16.77 13.77
CA SER A 290 7.28 17.13 15.03
C SER A 290 6.24 17.54 16.06
N ALA A 291 6.16 16.76 17.14
CA ALA A 291 5.29 17.05 18.27
C ALA A 291 5.90 18.14 19.16
N GLY A 292 5.09 19.13 19.52
CA GLY A 292 5.46 20.16 20.49
C GLY A 292 5.65 19.58 21.90
N LYS A 293 6.31 20.33 22.79
CA LYS A 293 6.41 19.94 24.21
C LYS A 293 5.03 19.89 24.86
N GLU A 294 4.19 20.88 24.56
CA GLU A 294 2.82 21.02 25.08
C GLU A 294 1.94 19.84 24.66
N PHE A 295 1.96 19.47 23.37
CA PHE A 295 1.32 18.24 22.88
C PHE A 295 1.77 17.00 23.68
N CYS A 296 3.08 16.79 23.83
CA CYS A 296 3.59 15.60 24.52
C CYS A 296 3.18 15.58 26.00
N GLN A 297 3.12 16.73 26.67
CA GLN A 297 2.62 16.84 28.04
C GLN A 297 1.14 16.47 28.11
N GLY A 298 0.32 17.02 27.22
CA GLY A 298 -1.12 16.70 27.18
C GLY A 298 -1.40 15.23 26.90
N LEU A 299 -0.61 14.58 26.03
CA LEU A 299 -0.74 13.14 25.76
C LEU A 299 -0.41 12.31 26.99
N VAL A 300 0.70 12.63 27.68
CA VAL A 300 1.10 11.94 28.92
C VAL A 300 0.02 12.11 29.99
N GLU A 301 -0.47 13.33 30.19
CA GLU A 301 -1.52 13.62 31.17
C GLU A 301 -2.84 12.92 30.86
N TYR A 302 -3.23 12.88 29.59
CA TYR A 302 -4.39 12.13 29.14
C TYR A 302 -4.22 10.64 29.44
N TYR A 303 -3.11 10.03 29.02
CA TYR A 303 -2.87 8.61 29.21
C TYR A 303 -2.80 8.22 30.69
N ASP A 304 -2.14 9.03 31.52
CA ASP A 304 -2.00 8.74 32.95
C ASP A 304 -3.35 8.78 33.69
N LYS A 305 -4.33 9.56 33.20
CA LYS A 305 -5.70 9.68 33.77
C LYS A 305 -6.67 8.54 33.41
N LEU A 306 -6.38 7.76 32.37
CA LEU A 306 -7.19 6.60 31.97
C LEU A 306 -7.18 5.49 33.04
#